data_AF-A0A5B6VK35-F1
#
_entry.id   AF-A0A5B6VK35-F1
#
_cell.length_a   1.000
_cell.length_b   1.000
_cell.length_c   1.000
_cell.angle_alpha   90.00
_cell.angle_beta   90.00
_cell.angle_gamma   90.00
#
_symmetry.space_group_name_H-M   'P 1'
#
loop_
_entity.id
_entity.type
_entity.pdbx_description
1 polymer ?
#
loop_
_entity_poly.entity_id
_entity_poly.type
_entity_poly.pdbx_seq_one_letter_code
_entity_poly.pdbx_strand_id
1 'polypeptide(L)'
;MKSLCWNVLGLGSPRAVRRLCFLVKQHNPHLLFLMETKLDKKRMEKVRRKCGFVHGIEVEAEGSRGGLCMAWKNDISVSLRSFSRWHIDVLIEDNLEEEWRYTGFYGFPYLKDKNPVWNLLRRLAKESDLHWLVEGDFNEILYSFEKCGGIPRDEKRMEAFRETLVDCQLFDIGFSGVRFTWERGNLPETNIRERLDRGLQMKNVEYSSAPSLFYFRSLSPSFEYKKVESFHKDQKIPFRSLVDHGRISRNNTKIHLNLEIDKDEMYWEQRVRQNWL
;
A
#
# COMPACT_ATOMS: atom_id res chain seq x y z
N MET A 1 -7.53 6.03 14.30
CA MET A 1 -8.01 5.71 12.92
C MET A 1 -7.18 4.58 12.22
N LYS A 2 -7.61 4.00 11.07
CA LYS A 2 -6.81 3.09 10.21
C LYS A 2 -6.87 3.51 8.73
N SER A 3 -5.73 3.57 8.05
CA SER A 3 -5.61 3.83 6.60
C SER A 3 -5.23 2.56 5.82
N LEU A 4 -5.59 2.51 4.53
CA LEU A 4 -5.07 1.54 3.56
C LEU A 4 -4.64 2.29 2.29
N CYS A 5 -3.36 2.19 1.96
CA CYS A 5 -2.77 2.77 0.75
C CYS A 5 -2.34 1.66 -0.21
N TRP A 6 -2.79 1.71 -1.47
CA TRP A 6 -2.48 0.64 -2.43
C TRP A 6 -2.35 1.12 -3.88
N ASN A 7 -1.19 0.84 -4.49
CA ASN A 7 -1.01 0.89 -5.94
C ASN A 7 -1.64 -0.35 -6.59
N VAL A 8 -2.82 -0.19 -7.20
CA VAL A 8 -3.65 -1.31 -7.68
C VAL A 8 -3.28 -1.77 -9.09
N LEU A 9 -2.50 -0.97 -9.83
CA LEU A 9 -2.08 -1.22 -11.21
C LEU A 9 -3.22 -1.50 -12.21
N GLY A 10 -4.46 -1.14 -11.87
CA GLY A 10 -5.65 -1.21 -12.70
C GLY A 10 -6.81 -1.95 -12.03
N LEU A 11 -7.98 -1.29 -11.99
CA LEU A 11 -9.23 -1.86 -11.49
C LEU A 11 -10.23 -2.18 -12.62
N GLY A 12 -9.73 -2.34 -13.84
CA GLY A 12 -10.55 -2.65 -15.01
C GLY A 12 -11.18 -4.04 -14.99
N SER A 13 -10.65 -4.99 -14.21
CA SER A 13 -11.13 -6.38 -14.16
C SER A 13 -11.99 -6.67 -12.93
N PRO A 14 -13.05 -7.51 -13.05
CA PRO A 14 -13.83 -7.94 -11.89
C PRO A 14 -13.01 -8.67 -10.82
N ARG A 15 -11.93 -9.36 -11.22
CA ARG A 15 -11.01 -10.04 -10.30
C ARG A 15 -10.28 -9.03 -9.42
N ALA A 16 -9.72 -7.97 -10.00
CA ALA A 16 -9.04 -6.90 -9.26
C ALA A 16 -10.00 -6.20 -8.28
N VAL A 17 -11.22 -5.89 -8.72
CA VAL A 17 -12.25 -5.30 -7.85
C VAL A 17 -12.63 -6.24 -6.70
N ARG A 18 -12.82 -7.54 -6.95
CA ARG A 18 -13.08 -8.52 -5.88
C ARG A 18 -11.94 -8.56 -4.86
N ARG A 19 -10.69 -8.51 -5.33
CA ARG A 19 -9.51 -8.48 -4.47
C ARG A 19 -9.48 -7.22 -3.59
N LEU A 20 -9.76 -6.05 -4.18
CA LEU A 20 -9.90 -4.81 -3.42
C LEU A 20 -10.98 -4.93 -2.35
N CYS A 21 -12.18 -5.38 -2.71
CA CYS A 21 -13.28 -5.56 -1.75
C CYS A 21 -12.90 -6.52 -0.61
N PHE A 22 -12.16 -7.59 -0.91
CA PHE A 22 -11.66 -8.53 0.09
C PHE A 22 -10.68 -7.86 1.05
N LEU A 23 -9.68 -7.12 0.55
CA LEU A 23 -8.72 -6.40 1.39
C LEU A 23 -9.40 -5.36 2.28
N VAL A 24 -10.35 -4.60 1.73
CA VAL A 24 -11.15 -3.64 2.50
C VAL A 24 -11.92 -4.34 3.63
N LYS A 25 -12.55 -5.49 3.36
CA LYS A 25 -13.25 -6.27 4.40
C LYS A 25 -12.30 -6.82 5.46
N GLN A 26 -11.11 -7.27 5.07
CA GLN A 26 -10.14 -7.84 6.02
C GLN A 26 -9.55 -6.77 6.95
N HIS A 27 -9.14 -5.63 6.41
CA HIS A 27 -8.45 -4.60 7.19
C HIS A 27 -9.40 -3.57 7.80
N ASN A 28 -10.63 -3.47 7.28
CA ASN A 28 -11.67 -2.54 7.71
C ASN A 28 -11.16 -1.08 7.86
N PRO A 29 -10.47 -0.51 6.84
CA PRO A 29 -9.88 0.82 6.95
C PRO A 29 -10.98 1.90 7.03
N HIS A 30 -10.66 3.01 7.69
CA HIS A 30 -11.51 4.22 7.74
C HIS A 30 -11.21 5.12 6.53
N LEU A 31 -9.94 5.16 6.12
CA LEU A 31 -9.45 5.89 4.96
C LEU A 31 -8.79 4.91 3.96
N LEU A 32 -9.12 5.05 2.69
CA LEU A 32 -8.60 4.25 1.58
C LEU A 32 -7.99 5.18 0.53
N PHE A 33 -6.73 4.96 0.18
CA PHE A 33 -6.06 5.64 -0.92
C PHE A 33 -5.60 4.63 -1.98
N LEU A 34 -6.00 4.84 -3.23
CA LEU A 34 -5.70 3.97 -4.36
C LEU A 34 -4.98 4.75 -5.44
N MET A 35 -3.93 4.14 -6.00
CA MET A 35 -3.12 4.69 -7.09
C MET A 35 -3.15 3.77 -8.31
N GLU A 36 -2.93 4.33 -9.51
CA GLU A 36 -2.99 3.59 -10.78
C GLU A 36 -4.31 2.84 -10.97
N THR A 37 -5.43 3.49 -10.65
CA THR A 37 -6.76 2.87 -10.80
C THR A 37 -7.08 2.54 -12.26
N LYS A 38 -6.56 3.34 -13.21
CA LYS A 38 -6.80 3.22 -14.66
C LYS A 38 -8.29 3.21 -15.02
N LEU A 39 -9.08 3.95 -14.25
CA LEU A 39 -10.51 4.11 -14.43
C LEU A 39 -10.86 5.58 -14.61
N ASP A 40 -11.92 5.84 -15.38
CA ASP A 40 -12.61 7.13 -15.35
C ASP A 40 -13.37 7.32 -14.02
N LYS A 41 -13.78 8.56 -13.75
CA LYS A 41 -14.47 8.94 -12.52
C LYS A 41 -15.73 8.10 -12.24
N LYS A 42 -16.56 7.84 -13.26
CA LYS A 42 -17.84 7.12 -13.09
C LYS A 42 -17.60 5.65 -12.75
N ARG A 43 -16.62 5.00 -13.37
CA ARG A 43 -16.26 3.61 -13.09
C ARG A 43 -15.61 3.49 -11.72
N MET A 44 -14.73 4.42 -11.35
CA MET A 44 -14.09 4.42 -10.05
C MET A 44 -15.10 4.62 -8.91
N GLU A 45 -16.06 5.54 -9.06
CA GLU A 45 -17.14 5.73 -8.10
C GLU A 45 -17.93 4.43 -7.86
N LYS A 46 -18.28 3.68 -8.92
CA LYS A 46 -18.96 2.38 -8.79
C LYS A 46 -18.13 1.38 -7.98
N VAL A 47 -16.83 1.31 -8.22
CA VAL A 47 -15.90 0.43 -7.48
C VAL A 47 -15.81 0.86 -6.02
N ARG A 48 -15.65 2.16 -5.75
CA ARG A 48 -15.60 2.73 -4.40
C ARG A 48 -16.85 2.41 -3.59
N ARG A 49 -18.04 2.68 -4.15
CA ARG A 49 -19.33 2.35 -3.51
C ARG A 49 -19.47 0.85 -3.25
N LYS A 50 -19.01 0.00 -4.18
CA LYS A 50 -19.00 -1.47 -3.99
C LYS A 50 -18.08 -1.92 -2.85
N CYS A 51 -17.05 -1.15 -2.54
CA CYS A 51 -16.17 -1.39 -1.39
C CYS A 51 -16.75 -0.86 -0.07
N GLY A 52 -17.93 -0.24 -0.07
CA GLY A 52 -18.61 0.26 1.13
C GLY A 52 -18.28 1.70 1.50
N PHE A 53 -17.59 2.45 0.62
CA PHE A 53 -17.26 3.85 0.85
C PHE A 53 -18.23 4.77 0.10
N VAL A 54 -19.07 5.50 0.83
CA VAL A 54 -20.04 6.45 0.26
C VAL A 54 -19.36 7.76 -0.12
N HIS A 55 -18.36 8.19 0.66
CA HIS A 55 -17.59 9.40 0.42
C HIS A 55 -16.26 9.08 -0.29
N GLY A 56 -15.82 10.02 -1.14
CA GLY A 56 -14.55 9.90 -1.82
C GLY A 56 -14.29 11.00 -2.85
N ILE A 57 -13.02 11.10 -3.25
CA ILE A 57 -12.48 11.99 -4.27
C ILE A 57 -11.78 11.12 -5.30
N GLU A 58 -12.13 11.28 -6.57
CA GLU A 58 -11.50 10.59 -7.68
C GLU A 58 -10.79 11.59 -8.60
N VAL A 59 -9.53 11.29 -8.89
CA VAL A 59 -8.77 11.92 -9.99
C VAL A 59 -8.76 10.91 -11.12
N GLU A 60 -9.34 11.27 -12.27
CA GLU A 60 -9.51 10.34 -13.39
C GLU A 60 -8.18 9.94 -14.04
N ALA A 61 -8.15 8.75 -14.63
CA ALA A 61 -7.02 8.29 -15.41
C ALA A 61 -7.01 8.96 -16.81
N GLU A 62 -5.83 9.32 -17.30
CA GLU A 62 -5.62 9.78 -18.67
C GLU A 62 -5.34 8.55 -19.55
N GLY A 63 -6.40 8.03 -20.19
CA GLY A 63 -6.33 6.79 -20.97
C GLY A 63 -6.02 5.59 -20.06
N SER A 64 -4.83 5.00 -20.24
CA SER A 64 -4.37 3.85 -19.44
C SER A 64 -3.41 4.22 -18.31
N ARG A 65 -3.22 5.51 -18.03
CA ARG A 65 -2.21 6.02 -17.09
C ARG A 65 -2.84 6.71 -15.89
N GLY A 66 -2.33 6.39 -14.71
CA GLY A 66 -2.70 7.06 -13.47
C GLY A 66 -4.11 6.72 -12.99
N GLY A 67 -4.77 7.75 -12.46
CA GLY A 67 -6.02 7.64 -11.74
C GLY A 67 -5.79 7.41 -10.26
N LEU A 68 -6.31 8.31 -9.43
CA LEU A 68 -6.22 8.27 -7.97
C LEU A 68 -7.62 8.20 -7.37
N CYS A 69 -7.76 7.54 -6.24
CA CYS A 69 -9.01 7.57 -5.47
C CYS A 69 -8.70 7.63 -3.98
N MET A 70 -9.24 8.63 -3.31
CA MET A 70 -9.30 8.69 -1.85
C MET A 70 -10.75 8.45 -1.43
N ALA A 71 -10.98 7.57 -0.48
CA ALA A 71 -12.32 7.20 -0.03
C ALA A 71 -12.34 7.04 1.49
N TRP A 72 -13.45 7.40 2.12
CA TRP A 72 -13.57 7.35 3.57
C TRP A 72 -14.97 6.99 4.06
N LYS A 73 -15.03 6.51 5.30
CA LYS A 73 -16.26 6.14 6.00
C LYS A 73 -16.96 7.38 6.57
N ASN A 74 -18.23 7.21 6.95
CA ASN A 74 -19.07 8.30 7.47
C ASN A 74 -18.68 8.77 8.89
N ASP A 75 -17.85 7.99 9.59
CA ASP A 75 -17.40 8.28 10.96
C ASP A 75 -16.22 9.26 11.01
N ILE A 76 -15.61 9.59 9.86
CA ILE A 76 -14.56 10.60 9.76
C ILE A 76 -14.97 11.76 8.86
N SER A 77 -14.65 12.99 9.29
CA SER A 77 -14.83 14.20 8.51
C SER A 77 -13.55 14.46 7.72
N VAL A 78 -13.70 14.72 6.42
CA VAL A 78 -12.58 14.93 5.50
C VAL A 78 -12.85 16.15 4.64
N SER A 79 -11.95 17.13 4.69
CA SER A 79 -12.02 18.34 3.87
C SER A 79 -10.88 18.37 2.85
N LEU A 80 -11.23 18.60 1.58
CA LEU A 80 -10.26 18.64 0.49
C LEU A 80 -9.48 19.96 0.51
N ARG A 81 -8.14 19.88 0.56
CA ARG A 81 -7.26 21.05 0.41
C ARG A 81 -6.80 21.25 -1.02
N SER A 82 -6.17 20.22 -1.58
CA SER A 82 -5.66 20.26 -2.94
C SER A 82 -5.55 18.86 -3.53
N PHE A 83 -5.54 18.77 -4.85
CA PHE A 83 -5.28 17.52 -5.54
C PHE A 83 -4.60 17.78 -6.88
N SER A 84 -3.97 16.74 -7.41
CA SER A 84 -3.43 16.69 -8.76
C SER A 84 -3.41 15.24 -9.24
N ARG A 85 -2.83 14.99 -10.41
CA ARG A 85 -2.54 13.61 -10.87
C ARG A 85 -1.52 12.86 -10.01
N TRP A 86 -0.83 13.55 -9.09
CA TRP A 86 0.23 13.00 -8.25
C TRP A 86 -0.14 12.95 -6.76
N HIS A 87 -1.21 13.61 -6.34
CA HIS A 87 -1.57 13.64 -4.93
C HIS A 87 -3.04 13.97 -4.69
N ILE A 88 -3.55 13.58 -3.53
CA ILE A 88 -4.78 14.10 -2.93
C ILE A 88 -4.44 14.48 -1.48
N ASP A 89 -4.63 15.74 -1.13
CA ASP A 89 -4.32 16.32 0.18
C ASP A 89 -5.59 16.78 0.88
N VAL A 90 -5.79 16.31 2.11
CA VAL A 90 -7.00 16.51 2.89
C VAL A 90 -6.68 16.84 4.35
N LEU A 91 -7.59 17.56 5.01
CA LEU A 91 -7.65 17.63 6.47
C LEU A 91 -8.64 16.58 6.95
N ILE A 92 -8.33 15.98 8.09
CA ILE A 92 -9.13 14.94 8.72
C ILE A 92 -9.45 15.41 10.13
N GLU A 93 -10.74 15.44 10.43
CA GLU A 93 -11.25 15.61 11.79
C GLU A 93 -11.89 14.28 12.21
N ASP A 94 -11.34 13.67 13.26
CA ASP A 94 -11.95 12.53 13.95
C ASP A 94 -12.60 13.09 15.23
N ASN A 95 -13.77 12.60 15.62
CA ASN A 95 -14.58 13.16 16.72
C ASN A 95 -13.87 13.16 18.09
N LEU A 96 -12.69 12.54 18.18
CA LEU A 96 -11.89 12.36 19.39
C LEU A 96 -10.45 12.88 19.26
N GLU A 97 -10.03 13.35 18.07
CA GLU A 97 -8.64 13.76 17.81
C GLU A 97 -8.61 15.20 17.26
N GLU A 98 -7.50 15.91 17.50
CA GLU A 98 -7.27 17.21 16.86
C GLU A 98 -7.22 17.07 15.34
N GLU A 99 -7.59 18.13 14.61
CA GLU A 99 -7.49 18.17 13.16
C GLU A 99 -6.05 17.86 12.73
N TRP A 100 -5.90 16.94 11.79
CA TRP A 100 -4.61 16.57 11.24
C TRP A 100 -4.69 16.38 9.73
N ARG A 101 -3.53 16.28 9.08
CA ARG A 101 -3.43 16.31 7.62
C ARG A 101 -2.99 14.97 7.06
N TYR A 102 -3.70 14.52 6.02
CA TYR A 102 -3.33 13.33 5.26
C TYR A 102 -3.09 13.68 3.80
N THR A 103 -1.99 13.18 3.24
CA THR A 103 -1.73 13.22 1.80
C THR A 103 -1.55 11.81 1.25
N GLY A 104 -2.43 11.43 0.32
CA GLY A 104 -2.19 10.30 -0.56
C GLY A 104 -1.26 10.74 -1.70
N PHE A 105 -0.09 10.13 -1.81
CA PHE A 105 0.97 10.56 -2.72
C PHE A 105 1.28 9.50 -3.78
N TYR A 106 1.46 9.92 -5.03
CA TYR A 106 1.89 9.07 -6.13
C TYR A 106 3.04 9.74 -6.90
N GLY A 107 4.26 9.34 -6.57
CA GLY A 107 5.47 9.80 -7.22
C GLY A 107 5.53 9.32 -8.66
N PHE A 108 5.94 10.20 -9.59
CA PHE A 108 5.98 9.85 -11.00
C PHE A 108 7.19 8.94 -11.32
N PRO A 109 7.01 7.84 -12.08
CA PRO A 109 8.08 6.89 -12.34
C PRO A 109 9.16 7.40 -13.33
N TYR A 110 8.85 8.43 -14.12
CA TYR A 110 9.75 8.91 -15.17
C TYR A 110 10.71 10.00 -14.68
N LEU A 111 11.99 9.84 -15.05
CA LEU A 111 13.13 10.65 -14.61
C LEU A 111 13.00 12.16 -14.87
N LYS A 112 12.32 12.57 -15.95
CA LYS A 112 12.24 13.98 -16.35
C LYS A 112 11.44 14.84 -15.36
N ASP A 113 10.53 14.22 -14.61
CA ASP A 113 9.54 14.93 -13.79
C ASP A 113 9.72 14.71 -12.28
N LYS A 114 10.84 14.13 -11.83
CA LYS A 114 11.09 13.92 -10.39
C LYS A 114 11.26 15.22 -9.60
N ASN A 115 11.87 16.24 -10.21
CA ASN A 115 12.02 17.56 -9.56
C ASN A 115 10.67 18.21 -9.23
N PRO A 116 9.68 18.25 -10.15
CA PRO A 116 8.32 18.68 -9.84
C PRO A 116 7.66 17.95 -8.65
N VAL A 117 7.83 16.63 -8.55
CA VAL A 117 7.23 15.80 -7.49
C VAL A 117 7.83 16.13 -6.11
N TRP A 118 9.15 16.33 -6.03
CA TRP A 118 9.81 16.75 -4.78
C TRP A 118 9.50 18.19 -4.41
N ASN A 119 9.42 19.09 -5.38
CA ASN A 119 9.01 20.48 -5.15
C ASN A 119 7.56 20.58 -4.70
N LEU A 120 6.68 19.71 -5.20
CA LEU A 120 5.32 19.57 -4.71
C LEU A 120 5.31 19.20 -3.23
N LEU A 121 6.07 18.18 -2.82
CA LEU A 121 6.12 17.77 -1.43
C LEU A 121 6.63 18.90 -0.51
N ARG A 122 7.70 19.60 -0.91
CA ARG A 122 8.21 20.78 -0.20
C ARG A 122 7.22 21.93 -0.11
N ARG A 123 6.45 22.16 -1.17
CA ARG A 123 5.39 23.18 -1.18
C ARG A 123 4.28 22.81 -0.21
N LEU A 124 3.79 21.56 -0.27
CA LEU A 124 2.77 21.06 0.65
C LEU A 124 3.24 21.20 2.10
N ALA A 125 4.49 20.86 2.41
CA ALA A 125 5.07 20.99 3.75
C ALA A 125 5.03 22.43 4.29
N LYS A 126 5.16 23.44 3.43
CA LYS A 126 5.15 24.86 3.83
C LYS A 126 3.75 25.47 3.98
N GLU A 127 2.72 24.76 3.53
CA GLU A 127 1.34 25.27 3.50
C GLU A 127 0.56 25.04 4.80
N SER A 128 1.13 24.32 5.77
CA SER A 128 0.50 24.06 7.07
C SER A 128 1.48 23.43 8.05
N ASP A 129 1.34 23.78 9.32
CA ASP A 129 2.09 23.20 10.44
C ASP A 129 1.33 22.07 11.16
N LEU A 130 0.16 21.65 10.64
CA LEU A 130 -0.62 20.55 11.22
C LEU A 130 0.16 19.24 11.16
N HIS A 131 -0.11 18.33 12.10
CA HIS A 131 0.47 16.98 12.05
C HIS A 131 0.16 16.32 10.71
N TRP A 132 1.21 15.90 9.99
CA TRP A 132 1.09 15.52 8.60
C TRP A 132 1.57 14.09 8.38
N LEU A 133 0.68 13.27 7.82
CA LEU A 133 0.96 11.90 7.37
C LEU A 133 0.86 11.85 5.84
N VAL A 134 1.92 11.36 5.20
CA VAL A 134 2.00 11.16 3.75
C VAL A 134 2.18 9.68 3.47
N GLU A 135 1.25 9.08 2.75
CA GLU A 135 1.33 7.68 2.36
C GLU A 135 1.25 7.54 0.84
N GLY A 136 2.02 6.62 0.28
CA GLY A 136 2.03 6.51 -1.16
C GLY A 136 3.12 5.64 -1.73
N ASP A 137 3.08 5.52 -3.05
CA ASP A 137 4.18 5.02 -3.87
C ASP A 137 5.05 6.21 -4.29
N PHE A 138 6.27 6.30 -3.76
CA PHE A 138 7.18 7.41 -4.04
C PHE A 138 8.01 7.17 -5.31
N ASN A 139 7.94 5.97 -5.90
CA ASN A 139 8.76 5.54 -7.04
C ASN A 139 10.28 5.81 -6.84
N GLU A 140 10.75 5.86 -5.59
CA GLU A 140 12.16 6.04 -5.24
C GLU A 140 12.54 5.29 -3.95
N ILE A 141 13.79 4.85 -3.90
CA ILE A 141 14.38 4.22 -2.71
C ILE A 141 15.20 5.24 -1.91
N LEU A 142 15.25 5.09 -0.58
CA LEU A 142 16.06 5.95 0.29
C LEU A 142 17.51 5.47 0.37
N TYR A 143 17.73 4.16 0.31
CA TYR A 143 19.04 3.54 0.46
C TYR A 143 19.20 2.36 -0.50
N SER A 144 20.44 2.08 -0.89
CA SER A 144 20.79 0.99 -1.82
C SER A 144 20.26 -0.38 -1.39
N PHE A 145 20.22 -0.66 -0.08
CA PHE A 145 19.72 -1.92 0.47
C PHE A 145 18.22 -2.16 0.26
N GLU A 146 17.46 -1.13 -0.14
CA GLU A 146 16.03 -1.24 -0.43
C GLU A 146 15.78 -1.72 -1.86
N LYS A 147 16.85 -2.06 -2.58
CA LYS A 147 16.83 -2.66 -3.90
C LYS A 147 17.60 -3.97 -3.90
N CYS A 148 17.07 -4.95 -4.61
CA CYS A 148 17.72 -6.23 -4.89
C CYS A 148 17.64 -6.50 -6.40
N GLY A 149 18.75 -6.91 -7.00
CA GLY A 149 18.85 -7.21 -8.43
C GLY A 149 18.86 -5.99 -9.35
N GLY A 150 19.25 -6.22 -10.60
CA GLY A 150 19.37 -5.18 -11.62
C GLY A 150 20.51 -4.18 -11.35
N ILE A 151 20.48 -3.07 -12.08
CA ILE A 151 21.49 -2.00 -11.94
C ILE A 151 21.28 -1.26 -10.61
N PRO A 152 22.35 -0.96 -9.84
CA PRO A 152 22.26 -0.13 -8.64
C PRO A 152 21.53 1.19 -8.89
N ARG A 153 20.77 1.67 -7.90
CA ARG A 153 20.15 2.99 -7.98
C ARG A 153 21.23 4.07 -7.86
N ASP A 154 21.13 5.11 -8.66
CA ASP A 154 22.00 6.29 -8.60
C ASP A 154 21.89 6.98 -7.23
N GLU A 155 23.02 7.16 -6.56
CA GLU A 155 23.10 7.76 -5.23
C GLU A 155 22.53 9.17 -5.21
N LYS A 156 22.76 9.98 -6.26
CA LYS A 156 22.24 11.36 -6.34
C LYS A 156 20.72 11.41 -6.27
N ARG A 157 20.05 10.38 -6.80
CA ARG A 157 18.58 10.28 -6.77
C ARG A 157 18.08 9.94 -5.37
N MET A 158 18.77 9.03 -4.70
CA MET A 158 18.43 8.65 -3.32
C MET A 158 18.70 9.81 -2.36
N GLU A 159 19.82 10.52 -2.56
CA GLU A 159 20.18 11.73 -1.83
C GLU A 159 19.14 12.83 -1.98
N ALA A 160 18.74 13.18 -3.21
CA ALA A 160 17.70 14.17 -3.45
C ALA A 160 16.36 13.81 -2.77
N PHE A 161 16.03 12.52 -2.70
CA PHE A 161 14.83 12.08 -1.97
C PHE A 161 15.01 12.26 -0.45
N ARG A 162 16.16 11.86 0.12
CA ARG A 162 16.47 12.07 1.55
C ARG A 162 16.47 13.55 1.93
N GLU A 163 17.08 14.41 1.13
CA GLU A 163 17.08 15.87 1.33
C GLU A 163 15.66 16.43 1.32
N THR A 164 14.82 15.97 0.38
CA THR A 164 13.42 16.38 0.32
C THR A 164 12.67 16.01 1.61
N LEU A 165 12.92 14.83 2.18
CA LEU A 165 12.31 14.44 3.45
C LEU A 165 12.77 15.30 4.62
N VAL A 166 14.07 15.63 4.66
CA VAL A 166 14.65 16.54 5.66
C VAL A 166 14.01 17.93 5.55
N ASP A 167 13.92 18.49 4.35
CA ASP A 167 13.30 19.79 4.08
C ASP A 167 11.83 19.83 4.53
N CYS A 168 11.12 18.71 4.40
CA CYS A 168 9.72 18.56 4.79
C CYS A 168 9.54 18.12 6.25
N GLN A 169 10.63 17.89 6.99
CA GLN A 169 10.62 17.32 8.35
C GLN A 169 9.86 15.99 8.46
N LEU A 170 9.87 15.20 7.38
CA LEU A 170 9.18 13.92 7.27
C LEU A 170 10.12 12.76 7.57
N PHE A 171 9.61 11.77 8.31
CA PHE A 171 10.34 10.58 8.72
C PHE A 171 9.61 9.33 8.27
N ASP A 172 10.34 8.35 7.73
CA ASP A 172 9.80 7.03 7.38
C ASP A 172 9.35 6.33 8.67
N ILE A 173 8.06 6.02 8.76
CA ILE A 173 7.45 5.34 9.91
C ILE A 173 7.81 3.86 9.98
N GLY A 174 8.51 3.36 8.95
CA GLY A 174 8.93 1.97 8.83
C GLY A 174 7.87 1.10 8.16
N PHE A 175 7.97 -0.20 8.39
CA PHE A 175 7.07 -1.20 7.85
C PHE A 175 7.07 -2.46 8.71
N SER A 176 6.04 -3.29 8.52
CA SER A 176 5.98 -4.65 9.07
C SER A 176 5.68 -5.64 7.94
N GLY A 177 6.28 -6.84 8.01
CA GLY A 177 6.12 -7.87 7.00
C GLY A 177 7.12 -7.78 5.84
N VAL A 178 6.63 -7.86 4.60
CA VAL A 178 7.50 -7.96 3.41
C VAL A 178 8.17 -6.62 3.15
N ARG A 179 9.51 -6.64 3.08
CA ARG A 179 10.35 -5.44 2.88
C ARG A 179 10.19 -4.78 1.52
N PHE A 180 10.03 -5.56 0.46
CA PHE A 180 9.92 -5.06 -0.91
C PHE A 180 8.46 -4.88 -1.29
N THR A 181 8.15 -3.75 -1.91
CA THR A 181 6.80 -3.39 -2.34
C THR A 181 6.71 -3.28 -3.86
N TRP A 182 7.73 -3.73 -4.58
CA TRP A 182 7.69 -3.84 -6.02
C TRP A 182 8.61 -4.96 -6.46
N GLU A 183 8.19 -5.69 -7.49
CA GLU A 183 8.94 -6.79 -8.08
C GLU A 183 8.73 -6.86 -9.59
N ARG A 184 9.81 -7.10 -10.32
CA ARG A 184 9.80 -7.39 -11.76
C ARG A 184 10.77 -8.50 -12.09
N GLY A 185 10.36 -9.40 -12.97
CA GLY A 185 11.19 -10.51 -13.45
C GLY A 185 10.91 -11.78 -12.64
N ASN A 186 10.75 -12.90 -13.35
CA ASN A 186 10.33 -14.18 -12.78
C ASN A 186 11.48 -15.18 -12.60
N LEU A 187 12.66 -14.85 -13.12
CA LEU A 187 13.86 -15.67 -13.00
C LEU A 187 14.81 -15.04 -11.97
N PRO A 188 15.51 -15.83 -11.12
CA PRO A 188 16.41 -15.31 -10.11
C PRO A 188 17.44 -14.29 -10.65
N GLU A 189 17.91 -14.48 -11.87
CA GLU A 189 18.94 -13.65 -12.52
C GLU A 189 18.39 -12.31 -13.02
N THR A 190 17.08 -12.24 -13.29
CA THR A 190 16.40 -11.04 -13.82
C THR A 190 15.44 -10.41 -12.80
N ASN A 191 15.32 -11.03 -11.63
CA ASN A 191 14.43 -10.58 -10.57
C ASN A 191 14.98 -9.29 -9.95
N ILE A 192 14.16 -8.25 -10.00
CA ILE A 192 14.43 -6.96 -9.43
C ILE A 192 13.34 -6.67 -8.41
N ARG A 193 13.72 -6.33 -7.19
CA ARG A 193 12.80 -5.97 -6.11
C ARG A 193 13.18 -4.63 -5.50
N GLU A 194 12.20 -3.81 -5.19
CA GLU A 194 12.37 -2.46 -4.64
C GLU A 194 11.33 -2.18 -3.54
N ARG A 195 11.68 -1.33 -2.56
CA ARG A 195 10.71 -0.74 -1.62
C ARG A 195 10.36 0.66 -2.11
N LEU A 196 9.20 0.82 -2.73
CA LEU A 196 8.77 2.09 -3.33
C LEU A 196 7.65 2.76 -2.52
N ASP A 197 6.83 1.96 -1.84
CA ASP A 197 5.70 2.43 -1.05
C ASP A 197 6.12 2.72 0.40
N ARG A 198 5.68 3.85 0.95
CA ARG A 198 6.07 4.34 2.28
C ARG A 198 4.95 5.13 2.94
N GLY A 199 4.97 5.12 4.27
CA GLY A 199 4.29 6.11 5.10
C GLY A 199 5.35 7.02 5.73
N LEU A 200 5.13 8.33 5.67
CA LEU A 200 6.02 9.35 6.19
C LEU A 200 5.24 10.26 7.13
N GLN A 201 5.80 10.62 8.28
CA GLN A 201 5.14 11.50 9.24
C GLN A 201 6.09 12.57 9.79
N MET A 202 5.54 13.69 10.26
CA MET A 202 6.32 14.72 10.97
C MET A 202 6.81 14.23 12.35
N LYS A 203 8.00 14.70 12.78
CA LYS A 203 8.68 14.24 14.02
C LYS A 203 8.14 14.82 15.33
N ASN A 204 7.33 15.86 15.26
CA ASN A 204 6.77 16.61 16.40
C ASN A 204 5.28 16.22 16.54
N VAL A 205 4.65 15.99 17.70
CA VAL A 205 4.90 16.10 19.16
C VAL A 205 3.87 15.13 19.78
N GLU A 206 4.13 14.40 20.88
CA GLU A 206 3.15 13.83 21.85
C GLU A 206 1.80 13.21 21.35
N TYR A 207 1.65 12.87 20.06
CA TYR A 207 0.44 12.31 19.49
C TYR A 207 0.54 10.79 19.56
N SER A 208 0.03 10.24 20.65
CA SER A 208 -0.17 8.80 20.84
C SER A 208 -1.21 8.17 19.90
N SER A 209 -1.75 8.92 18.94
CA SER A 209 -2.91 8.54 18.12
C SER A 209 -2.65 8.31 16.62
N ALA A 210 -1.40 8.47 16.13
CA ALA A 210 -1.09 8.13 14.74
C ALA A 210 -1.50 6.67 14.43
N PRO A 211 -2.18 6.39 13.29
CA PRO A 211 -2.70 5.07 12.96
C PRO A 211 -1.66 3.97 13.12
N SER A 212 -1.90 3.00 14.00
CA SER A 212 -0.90 2.02 14.43
C SER A 212 -0.74 0.78 13.54
N LEU A 213 -1.35 0.75 12.34
CA LEU A 213 -1.23 -0.41 11.44
C LEU A 213 -1.32 0.01 9.97
N PHE A 214 -0.16 -0.04 9.31
CA PHE A 214 0.02 0.22 7.88
C PHE A 214 0.23 -1.10 7.14
N TYR A 215 -0.53 -1.32 6.07
CA TYR A 215 -0.38 -2.50 5.22
C TYR A 215 -0.04 -2.08 3.80
N PHE A 216 1.25 -2.08 3.48
CA PHE A 216 1.70 -2.05 2.09
C PHE A 216 1.63 -3.47 1.54
N ARG A 217 0.73 -3.72 0.58
CA ARG A 217 0.80 -4.92 -0.24
C ARG A 217 0.77 -4.55 -1.70
N SER A 218 1.95 -4.40 -2.26
CA SER A 218 2.18 -4.81 -3.62
C SER A 218 2.61 -6.27 -3.58
N LEU A 219 1.73 -7.15 -4.05
CA LEU A 219 2.20 -8.42 -4.59
C LEU A 219 1.73 -8.45 -6.04
N SER A 220 2.70 -8.36 -6.94
CA SER A 220 2.61 -9.12 -8.19
C SER A 220 2.41 -10.62 -7.83
N PRO A 221 1.70 -11.41 -8.64
CA PRO A 221 1.26 -12.77 -8.26
C PRO A 221 2.38 -13.81 -8.06
N SER A 222 3.66 -13.42 -8.11
CA SER A 222 4.82 -14.31 -8.17
C SER A 222 5.39 -14.75 -6.83
N PHE A 223 4.92 -14.20 -5.70
CA PHE A 223 5.47 -14.54 -4.38
C PHE A 223 4.51 -15.38 -3.54
N GLU A 224 4.67 -16.70 -3.63
CA GLU A 224 4.43 -17.60 -2.51
C GLU A 224 5.60 -18.58 -2.32
N TYR A 225 6.04 -18.67 -1.06
CA TYR A 225 6.80 -19.74 -0.40
C TYR A 225 8.12 -20.24 -1.02
N LYS A 226 9.23 -19.63 -0.56
CA LYS A 226 10.40 -20.44 -0.20
C LYS A 226 10.33 -20.77 1.29
N LYS A 227 10.20 -22.07 1.57
CA LYS A 227 10.41 -22.73 2.86
C LYS A 227 11.65 -22.12 3.54
N VAL A 228 11.47 -21.41 4.66
CA VAL A 228 12.58 -21.09 5.56
C VAL A 228 12.88 -22.38 6.32
N GLU A 229 13.62 -23.28 5.67
CA GLU A 229 14.35 -24.31 6.39
C GLU A 229 15.66 -23.70 6.89
N SER A 230 15.90 -23.90 8.19
CA SER A 230 17.13 -23.62 8.95
C SER A 230 17.43 -22.15 9.27
N PHE A 231 17.00 -21.71 10.46
CA PHE A 231 17.84 -20.98 11.43
C PHE A 231 17.17 -20.99 12.82
N HIS A 232 16.91 -22.19 13.35
CA HIS A 232 16.75 -22.41 14.78
C HIS A 232 17.35 -23.77 15.10
N LYS A 233 18.69 -23.81 15.26
CA LYS A 233 19.31 -24.78 16.15
C LYS A 233 19.37 -24.11 17.53
N ASP A 234 19.05 -24.93 18.52
CA ASP A 234 19.19 -24.69 19.95
C ASP A 234 18.13 -23.81 20.62
N GLN A 235 16.95 -24.40 20.82
CA GLN A 235 16.39 -24.61 22.16
C GLN A 235 15.21 -25.59 22.07
N LYS A 236 15.37 -26.77 22.68
CA LYS A 236 14.35 -27.82 22.79
C LYS A 236 13.35 -27.49 23.91
N ILE A 237 12.06 -27.40 23.60
CA ILE A 237 10.98 -27.81 24.52
C ILE A 237 9.85 -28.43 23.67
N PRO A 238 9.39 -29.66 23.93
CA PRO A 238 8.34 -30.30 23.15
C PRO A 238 6.95 -30.01 23.77
N PHE A 239 5.97 -29.60 22.96
CA PHE A 239 4.57 -29.60 23.41
C PHE A 239 3.71 -30.51 22.53
N ARG A 240 3.63 -31.76 22.98
CA ARG A 240 2.58 -32.72 22.65
C ARG A 240 1.61 -32.69 23.82
N SER A 241 0.55 -31.89 23.73
CA SER A 241 -0.72 -32.09 24.43
C SER A 241 -1.65 -30.90 24.18
N LEU A 242 -2.84 -31.22 23.67
CA LEU A 242 -4.15 -30.57 23.86
C LEU A 242 -5.01 -30.86 22.62
N VAL A 243 -5.27 -32.15 22.42
CA VAL A 243 -6.57 -32.59 21.93
C VAL A 243 -7.43 -32.61 23.19
N ASP A 244 -8.32 -31.62 23.31
CA ASP A 244 -9.63 -31.69 23.97
C ASP A 244 -10.07 -30.29 24.39
N HIS A 245 -10.95 -29.70 23.58
CA HIS A 245 -12.24 -29.16 24.00
C HIS A 245 -12.87 -28.33 22.86
N GLY A 246 -13.92 -28.90 22.27
CA GLY A 246 -15.20 -28.22 22.02
C GLY A 246 -15.25 -26.94 21.17
N ARG A 247 -15.87 -27.08 19.98
CA ARG A 247 -16.53 -26.03 19.18
C ARG A 247 -15.64 -24.94 18.58
N ILE A 248 -14.81 -25.32 17.61
CA ILE A 248 -14.41 -24.38 16.55
C ILE A 248 -15.57 -24.29 15.55
N SER A 249 -16.13 -23.09 15.44
CA SER A 249 -17.22 -22.70 14.54
C SER A 249 -17.00 -23.25 13.10
N ARG A 250 -18.04 -23.89 12.53
CA ARG A 250 -18.09 -24.34 11.12
C ARG A 250 -17.71 -23.25 10.11
N ASN A 251 -17.76 -21.96 10.49
CA ASN A 251 -17.32 -20.85 9.64
C ASN A 251 -15.78 -20.76 9.55
N ASN A 252 -15.05 -21.05 10.63
CA ASN A 252 -13.58 -21.06 10.59
C ASN A 252 -13.05 -22.22 9.75
N THR A 253 -13.72 -23.37 9.79
CA THR A 253 -13.38 -24.53 8.94
C THR A 253 -13.71 -24.25 7.48
N LYS A 254 -14.84 -23.58 7.17
CA LYS A 254 -15.16 -23.12 5.81
C LYS A 254 -14.18 -22.08 5.28
N ILE A 255 -13.72 -21.16 6.12
CA ILE A 255 -12.70 -20.17 5.75
C ILE A 255 -11.36 -20.86 5.50
N HIS A 256 -10.97 -21.84 6.33
CA HIS A 256 -9.77 -22.64 6.11
C HIS A 256 -9.84 -23.48 4.83
N LEU A 257 -10.97 -24.11 4.55
CA LEU A 257 -11.20 -24.88 3.33
C LEU A 257 -11.22 -23.99 2.09
N ASN A 258 -11.81 -22.79 2.17
CA ASN A 258 -11.74 -21.81 1.07
C ASN A 258 -10.31 -21.30 0.88
N LEU A 259 -9.51 -21.19 1.94
CA LEU A 259 -8.09 -20.84 1.84
C LEU A 259 -7.25 -21.97 1.24
N GLU A 260 -7.60 -23.24 1.50
CA GLU A 260 -6.96 -24.39 0.83
C GLU A 260 -7.38 -24.51 -0.63
N ILE A 261 -8.66 -24.26 -0.95
CA ILE A 261 -9.17 -24.23 -2.33
C ILE A 261 -8.55 -23.06 -3.11
N ASP A 262 -8.41 -21.87 -2.51
CA ASP A 262 -7.74 -20.72 -3.14
C ASP A 262 -6.24 -20.98 -3.35
N LYS A 263 -5.60 -21.75 -2.45
CA LYS A 263 -4.21 -22.18 -2.60
C LYS A 263 -4.04 -23.22 -3.70
N ASP A 264 -4.96 -24.18 -3.79
CA ASP A 264 -4.98 -25.19 -4.86
C ASP A 264 -5.36 -24.56 -6.22
N GLU A 265 -6.28 -23.59 -6.27
CA GLU A 265 -6.56 -22.81 -7.48
C GLU A 265 -5.35 -21.98 -7.90
N MET A 266 -4.63 -21.35 -6.96
CA MET A 266 -3.36 -20.68 -7.26
C MET A 266 -2.28 -21.64 -7.80
N TYR A 267 -2.20 -22.85 -7.22
CA TYR A 267 -1.29 -23.92 -7.64
C TYR A 267 -1.63 -24.43 -9.06
N TRP A 268 -2.91 -24.59 -9.38
CA TRP A 268 -3.36 -25.00 -10.71
C TRP A 268 -3.25 -23.86 -11.75
N GLU A 269 -3.60 -22.61 -11.42
CA GLU A 269 -3.47 -21.44 -12.32
C GLU A 269 -2.01 -21.15 -12.71
N GLN A 270 -1.04 -21.49 -11.86
CA GLN A 270 0.40 -21.41 -12.17
C GLN A 270 0.87 -22.50 -13.16
N ARG A 271 0.24 -23.69 -13.16
CA ARG A 271 0.55 -24.76 -14.11
C ARG A 271 -0.11 -24.60 -15.49
N VAL A 272 -1.26 -23.93 -15.59
CA VAL A 272 -1.96 -23.74 -16.88
C VAL A 272 -1.20 -22.80 -17.84
N ARG A 273 -0.10 -22.16 -17.42
CA ARG A 273 0.82 -21.42 -18.30
C ARG A 273 1.96 -22.27 -18.92
N GLN A 274 1.93 -23.59 -18.79
CA GLN A 274 2.75 -24.50 -19.60
C GLN A 274 1.86 -25.42 -20.45
N ASN A 275 1.94 -25.23 -21.77
CA ASN A 275 1.33 -26.03 -22.86
C ASN A 275 -0.21 -25.97 -22.82
N TRP A 276 -0.92 -25.56 -23.88
CA TRP A 276 -0.92 -26.13 -25.22
C TRP A 276 -1.25 -25.05 -26.27
N LEU A 277 -0.81 -25.34 -27.51
CA LEU A 277 -1.13 -24.72 -28.81
C LEU A 277 -2.26 -23.67 -28.86
#